data_AF-A0A0J6EPU2-F1
#
_entry.id   AF-A0A0J6EPU2-F1
#
_cell.length_a   1.000
_cell.length_b   1.000
_cell.length_c   1.000
_cell.angle_alpha   90.00
_cell.angle_beta   90.00
_cell.angle_gamma   90.00
#
_symmetry.space_group_name_H-M   'P 1'
#
loop_
_entity.id
_entity.type
_entity.pdbx_description
1 polymer ?
#
loop_
_entity_poly.entity_id
_entity_poly.type
_entity_poly.pdbx_seq_one_letter_code
_entity_poly.pdbx_strand_id
1 'polypeptide(L)'
;MERDEIPSWVLALDKETLEFIRKFIISSGSLKGMADEYGVSYPTVRAKLDRIIKKIELHSKEAEVEFVQMIKNLVIDERMSLEVAKLIIEKYKQERDENR
;
A
#
# COMPACT_ATOMS: atom_id res chain seq x y z
N MET A 1 -18.33 12.46 2.36
CA MET A 1 -17.40 11.33 2.50
C MET A 1 -16.68 11.54 3.81
N GLU A 2 -16.96 10.71 4.81
CA GLU A 2 -16.23 10.74 6.07
C GLU A 2 -14.76 10.37 5.80
N ARG A 3 -13.84 11.01 6.52
CA ARG A 3 -12.39 10.89 6.27
C ARG A 3 -11.82 9.50 6.61
N ASP A 4 -12.64 8.62 7.18
CA ASP A 4 -12.23 7.32 7.72
C ASP A 4 -12.15 6.18 6.67
N GLU A 5 -12.50 6.43 5.40
CA GLU A 5 -12.40 5.42 4.34
C GLU A 5 -11.14 5.54 3.45
N ILE A 6 -10.26 6.53 3.70
CA ILE A 6 -9.08 6.73 2.86
C ILE A 6 -7.94 5.81 3.34
N PRO A 7 -7.44 4.89 2.49
CA PRO A 7 -6.35 4.00 2.88
C PRO A 7 -5.10 4.77 3.32
N SER A 8 -4.42 4.26 4.35
CA SER A 8 -3.19 4.87 4.89
C SER A 8 -2.10 5.10 3.84
N TRP A 9 -1.95 4.17 2.88
CA TRP A 9 -0.99 4.32 1.79
C TRP A 9 -1.30 5.53 0.91
N VAL A 10 -2.58 5.92 0.72
CA VAL A 10 -2.96 7.10 -0.06
C VAL A 10 -2.59 8.36 0.70
N LEU A 11 -2.85 8.40 2.01
CA LEU A 11 -2.51 9.52 2.88
C LEU A 11 -1.00 9.77 2.98
N ALA A 12 -0.19 8.73 2.76
CA ALA A 12 1.26 8.83 2.78
C ALA A 12 1.88 9.37 1.47
N LEU A 13 1.09 9.50 0.40
CA LEU A 13 1.56 10.03 -0.89
C LEU A 13 1.38 11.55 -0.96
N ASP A 14 2.35 12.24 -1.54
CA ASP A 14 2.24 13.67 -1.83
C ASP A 14 1.35 13.91 -3.07
N LYS A 15 0.96 15.18 -3.25
CA LYS A 15 0.09 15.60 -4.35
C LYS A 15 0.71 15.31 -5.73
N GLU A 16 2.03 15.47 -5.88
CA GLU A 16 2.71 15.22 -7.16
C GLU A 16 2.65 13.74 -7.54
N THR A 17 2.86 12.86 -6.56
CA THR A 17 2.78 11.41 -6.73
C THR A 17 1.36 10.97 -7.07
N LEU A 18 0.36 11.55 -6.40
CA LEU A 18 -1.05 11.27 -6.71
C LEU A 18 -1.42 11.72 -8.13
N GLU A 19 -0.95 12.88 -8.59
CA GLU A 19 -1.16 13.33 -9.97
C GLU A 19 -0.44 12.43 -10.99
N PHE A 20 0.76 11.93 -10.67
CA PHE A 20 1.45 10.94 -11.50
C PHE A 20 0.63 9.66 -11.63
N ILE A 21 0.13 9.11 -10.52
CA ILE A 21 -0.70 7.89 -10.52
C ILE A 21 -1.97 8.12 -11.33
N ARG A 22 -2.64 9.26 -11.14
CA ARG A 22 -3.83 9.63 -11.90
C ARG A 22 -3.56 9.64 -13.41
N LYS A 23 -2.51 10.33 -13.86
CA LYS A 23 -2.11 10.39 -15.28
C LYS A 23 -1.69 9.02 -15.82
N PHE A 24 -1.00 8.22 -15.02
CA PHE A 24 -0.63 6.86 -15.37
C PHE A 24 -1.87 5.99 -15.63
N ILE A 25 -2.90 6.08 -14.79
CA ILE A 25 -4.16 5.34 -14.99
C ILE A 25 -4.91 5.85 -16.23
N ILE A 26 -4.98 7.17 -16.44
CA ILE A 26 -5.62 7.77 -17.63
C ILE A 26 -4.91 7.35 -18.93
N SER A 27 -3.60 7.13 -18.88
CA SER A 27 -2.80 6.59 -20.00
C SER A 27 -2.79 5.07 -20.07
N SER A 28 -3.71 4.38 -19.38
CA SER A 28 -3.83 2.92 -19.34
C SER A 28 -2.55 2.21 -18.88
N GLY A 29 -1.78 2.84 -18.01
CA GLY A 29 -0.52 2.34 -17.50
C GLY A 29 0.65 2.43 -18.50
N SER A 30 0.54 3.25 -19.55
CA SER A 30 1.57 3.36 -20.58
C SER A 30 2.77 4.18 -20.11
N LEU A 31 3.84 3.49 -19.70
CA LEU A 31 5.12 4.13 -19.40
C LEU A 31 5.68 4.95 -20.57
N LYS A 32 5.43 4.52 -21.81
CA LYS A 32 5.82 5.27 -23.01
C LYS A 32 4.97 6.53 -23.18
N GLY A 33 3.65 6.43 -23.03
CA GLY A 33 2.75 7.59 -23.11
C GLY A 33 3.07 8.63 -22.03
N MET A 34 3.40 8.18 -20.83
CA MET A 34 3.88 9.04 -19.75
C MET A 34 5.23 9.69 -20.08
N ALA A 35 6.16 8.98 -20.71
CA ALA A 35 7.44 9.56 -21.12
C ALA A 35 7.24 10.71 -22.12
N ASP A 36 6.36 10.49 -23.10
CA ASP A 36 6.00 11.50 -24.10
C ASP A 36 5.28 12.70 -23.46
N GLU A 37 4.32 12.48 -22.56
CA GLU A 37 3.57 13.55 -21.86
C GLU A 37 4.46 14.41 -20.95
N TYR A 38 5.38 13.78 -20.22
CA TYR A 38 6.29 14.48 -19.31
C TYR A 38 7.54 15.03 -20.01
N GLY A 39 7.76 14.72 -21.29
CA GLY A 39 8.95 15.14 -22.03
C GLY A 39 10.25 14.57 -21.47
N VAL A 40 10.20 13.37 -20.89
CA VAL A 40 11.35 12.69 -20.27
C VAL A 40 11.58 11.31 -20.87
N SER A 41 12.72 10.70 -20.56
CA SER A 41 13.01 9.36 -21.06
C SER A 41 12.13 8.29 -20.40
N TYR A 42 11.83 7.21 -21.14
CA TYR A 42 11.14 6.04 -20.60
C TYR A 42 11.81 5.48 -19.32
N PRO A 43 13.16 5.33 -19.25
CA PRO A 43 13.84 4.94 -18.02
C PRO A 43 13.55 5.87 -16.83
N THR A 44 13.40 7.18 -17.07
CA THR A 44 13.08 8.16 -16.03
C THR A 44 11.69 7.92 -15.44
N VAL A 45 10.68 7.71 -16.30
CA VAL A 45 9.31 7.42 -15.86
C VAL A 45 9.25 6.09 -15.11
N ARG A 46 9.92 5.05 -15.64
CA ARG A 46 9.98 3.74 -15.01
C ARG A 46 10.58 3.82 -13.60
N ALA A 47 11.71 4.52 -13.45
CA ALA A 47 12.33 4.71 -12.15
C ALA A 47 11.42 5.48 -11.17
N LYS A 48 10.62 6.44 -11.66
CA LYS A 48 9.61 7.14 -10.85
C LYS A 48 8.50 6.20 -10.41
N LEU A 49 7.95 5.39 -11.32
CA LEU A 49 6.92 4.38 -10.99
C LEU A 49 7.44 3.38 -9.95
N ASP A 50 8.65 2.85 -10.13
CA ASP A 50 9.25 1.88 -9.20
C ASP A 50 9.38 2.46 -7.77
N ARG A 51 9.71 3.75 -7.64
CA ARG A 51 9.77 4.42 -6.33
C ARG A 51 8.38 4.53 -5.68
N ILE A 52 7.36 4.83 -6.47
CA ILE A 52 5.98 4.94 -6.00
C ILE A 52 5.48 3.58 -5.53
N ILE A 53 5.71 2.52 -6.32
CA ILE A 53 5.36 1.14 -5.95
C ILE A 53 6.01 0.78 -4.61
N LYS A 54 7.32 0.99 -4.46
CA LYS A 54 8.03 0.71 -3.20
C LYS A 54 7.45 1.47 -2.02
N LYS A 55 7.09 2.74 -2.19
CA LYS A 55 6.49 3.56 -1.13
C LYS A 55 5.13 3.00 -0.70
N ILE A 56 4.29 2.60 -1.67
CA ILE A 56 2.99 1.97 -1.39
C ILE A 56 3.19 0.64 -0.65
N GLU A 57 4.12 -0.20 -1.09
CA GLU A 57 4.41 -1.48 -0.42
C GLU A 57 4.90 -1.30 1.02
N LEU A 58 5.73 -0.30 1.29
CA LEU A 58 6.22 -0.01 2.65
C LEU A 58 5.07 0.38 3.58
N HIS A 59 4.19 1.28 3.16
CA HIS A 59 3.04 1.68 3.98
C HIS A 59 1.99 0.56 4.12
N SER A 60 1.88 -0.33 3.14
CA SER A 60 1.06 -1.53 3.27
C SER A 60 1.63 -2.50 4.32
N LYS A 61 2.96 -2.68 4.35
CA LYS A 61 3.64 -3.50 5.37
C LYS A 61 3.55 -2.90 6.77
N GLU A 62 3.67 -1.58 6.91
CA GLU A 62 3.48 -0.89 8.19
C GLU A 62 2.09 -1.19 8.77
N ALA A 63 1.04 -1.08 7.96
CA ALA A 63 -0.32 -1.41 8.38
C ALA A 63 -0.49 -2.89 8.79
N GLU A 64 0.20 -3.83 8.14
CA GLU A 64 0.23 -5.24 8.55
C GLU A 64 0.91 -5.43 9.91
N VAL A 65 2.06 -4.76 10.12
CA VAL A 65 2.79 -4.83 11.39
C VAL A 65 1.94 -4.24 12.53
N GLU A 66 1.27 -3.11 12.29
CA GLU A 66 0.36 -2.49 13.26
C GLU A 66 -0.82 -3.40 13.62
N PHE A 67 -1.45 -4.04 12.63
CA PHE A 67 -2.54 -4.98 12.87
C PHE A 67 -2.08 -6.19 13.69
N VAL A 68 -0.97 -6.82 13.31
CA VAL A 68 -0.41 -7.95 14.06
C VAL A 68 -0.04 -7.54 15.49
N GLN A 69 0.47 -6.32 15.68
CA GLN A 69 0.81 -5.80 17.01
C GLN A 69 -0.44 -5.54 17.85
N MET A 70 -1.51 -4.99 17.27
CA MET A 70 -2.81 -4.83 17.93
C MET A 70 -3.33 -6.18 18.44
N ILE A 71 -3.32 -7.22 17.61
CA ILE A 71 -3.77 -8.56 17.99
C ILE A 71 -2.90 -9.14 19.13
N LYS A 72 -1.58 -8.94 19.09
CA LYS A 72 -0.68 -9.36 20.18
C LYS A 72 -1.00 -8.64 21.50
N ASN A 73 -1.27 -7.34 21.46
CA ASN A 73 -1.63 -6.57 22.65
C ASN A 73 -2.93 -7.08 23.28
N LEU A 74 -3.92 -7.49 22.49
CA LEU A 74 -5.17 -8.09 23.02
C LEU A 74 -4.95 -9.40 23.78
N VAL A 75 -3.92 -10.17 23.42
CA VAL A 75 -3.53 -11.38 24.17
C VAL A 75 -2.85 -11.00 25.48
N ILE A 76 -1.97 -10.00 25.46
CA ILE A 76 -1.28 -9.49 26.66
C ILE A 76 -2.29 -8.93 27.67
N ASP A 77 -3.29 -8.20 27.18
CA ASP A 77 -4.38 -7.62 27.99
C ASP A 77 -5.42 -8.67 28.46
N GLU A 78 -5.17 -9.96 28.22
CA GLU A 78 -6.05 -11.10 28.55
C GLU A 78 -7.47 -11.00 27.93
N ARG A 79 -7.62 -10.18 26.88
CA ARG A 79 -8.90 -10.00 26.16
C ARG A 79 -9.14 -11.04 25.07
N MET A 80 -8.10 -11.79 24.70
CA MET A 80 -8.13 -12.81 23.65
C MET A 80 -7.18 -13.96 23.98
N SER A 81 -7.55 -15.20 23.66
CA SER A 81 -6.63 -16.34 23.80
C SER A 81 -5.56 -16.35 22.72
N LEU A 82 -4.40 -16.93 23.05
CA LEU A 82 -3.26 -17.04 22.14
C LEU A 82 -3.61 -17.88 20.89
N GLU A 83 -4.43 -18.91 21.05
CA GLU A 83 -4.86 -19.80 19.96
C GLU A 83 -5.69 -19.02 18.92
N VAL A 84 -6.64 -18.21 19.38
CA VAL A 84 -7.49 -17.39 18.52
C VAL A 84 -6.67 -16.31 17.81
N ALA A 85 -5.75 -15.66 18.52
CA ALA A 85 -4.86 -14.66 17.93
C ALA A 85 -4.00 -15.24 16.79
N LYS A 86 -3.45 -16.45 16.97
CA LYS A 86 -2.68 -17.14 15.93
C LYS A 86 -3.53 -17.41 14.68
N LEU A 87 -4.75 -17.92 14.87
CA LEU A 87 -5.68 -18.20 13.76
C LEU A 87 -6.00 -16.93 12.95
N ILE A 88 -6.26 -15.81 13.64
CA ILE A 88 -6.57 -14.53 12.99
C ILE A 88 -5.36 -14.03 12.19
N ILE A 89 -4.16 -14.04 12.78
CA ILE A 89 -2.94 -13.57 12.12
C ILE A 89 -2.59 -14.46 10.90
N GLU A 90 -2.76 -15.77 11.02
CA GLU A 90 -2.49 -16.72 9.93
C GLU A 90 -3.42 -16.49 8.75
N LYS A 91 -4.73 -16.35 9.02
CA LYS A 91 -5.72 -16.04 7.98
C LYS A 91 -5.45 -14.69 7.33
N TYR A 92 -5.11 -13.67 8.12
CA TYR A 92 -4.76 -12.34 7.62
C TYR A 92 -3.56 -12.37 6.66
N LYS A 93 -2.53 -13.16 6.99
CA LYS A 93 -1.35 -13.30 6.13
C LYS A 93 -1.67 -14.03 4.83
N GLN A 94 -2.46 -15.10 4.89
CA GLN A 94 -2.89 -15.85 3.70
C GLN A 94 -3.65 -14.93 2.72
N GLU A 95 -4.62 -14.14 3.20
CA GLU A 95 -5.38 -13.21 2.35
C GLU A 95 -4.50 -12.10 1.75
N ARG A 96 -3.41 -11.70 2.41
CA ARG A 96 -2.48 -10.69 1.89
C ARG A 96 -1.43 -11.23 0.94
N ASP A 97 -0.97 -12.46 1.14
CA ASP A 97 -0.04 -13.12 0.23
C ASP A 97 -0.74 -13.59 -1.06
N GLU A 98 -2.04 -13.95 -1.00
CA GLU A 98 -2.86 -14.28 -2.18
C GLU A 98 -3.21 -13.06 -3.05
N ASN A 99 -3.21 -11.85 -2.48
CA ASN A 99 -3.49 -10.60 -3.18
C ASN A 99 -2.22 -9.86 -3.68
N ARG A 100 -1.07 -10.55 -3.68
CA ARG A 100 0.25 -10.00 -4.04
C ARG A 100 0.75 -10.53 -5.38
#